data_AF-A0A950JMS0-F1
#
_entry.id   AF-A0A950JMS0-F1
#
_cell.length_a   1.000
_cell.length_b   1.000
_cell.length_c   1.000
_cell.angle_alpha   90.00
_cell.angle_beta   90.00
_cell.angle_gamma   90.00
#
_symmetry.space_group_name_H-M   'P 1'
#
loop_
_entity.id
_entity.type
_entity.pdbx_description
1 polymer ?
#
loop_
_entity_poly.entity_id
_entity_poly.type
_entity_poly.pdbx_seq_one_letter_code
_entity_poly.pdbx_strand_id
1 'polypeptide(L)'
;LRGKPCQFFGSDLKIQAAENSSRYPDGMVICSGLDPTLKIVRNPVIIFEVLSPSTAPADRIVKAREYQATPSVQRYVMLEQSRIGATVHVRAEDGWKVLVLKDDDTLDLPEIGLAIPLAEFYEGLTFDDRPIEDNDNEQTPPAA
;
A
#
# COMPACT_ATOMS: atom_id res chain seq x y z
N LEU A 1 -12.83 -6.79 11.79
CA LEU A 1 -12.64 -5.48 12.47
C LEU A 1 -13.88 -4.96 13.21
N ARG A 2 -15.11 -5.37 12.86
CA ARG A 2 -16.34 -4.91 13.56
C ARG A 2 -16.27 -5.14 15.07
N GLY A 3 -16.58 -4.10 15.86
CA GLY A 3 -16.58 -4.16 17.33
C GLY A 3 -15.20 -4.15 17.98
N LYS A 4 -14.10 -4.03 17.21
CA LYS A 4 -12.73 -3.89 17.71
C LYS A 4 -12.31 -2.40 17.74
N PRO A 5 -11.28 -2.02 18.51
CA PRO A 5 -10.78 -0.64 18.55
C PRO A 5 -10.21 -0.16 17.21
N CYS A 6 -9.77 -1.08 16.35
CA CYS A 6 -9.25 -0.76 15.03
C CYS A 6 -10.33 -0.77 13.95
N GLN A 7 -10.32 0.26 13.11
CA GLN A 7 -11.25 0.46 12.01
C GLN A 7 -10.50 0.67 10.70
N PHE A 8 -11.07 0.17 9.60
CA PHE A 8 -10.58 0.40 8.25
C PHE A 8 -11.26 1.62 7.64
N PHE A 9 -10.49 2.40 6.89
CA PHE A 9 -10.95 3.55 6.12
C PHE A 9 -10.40 3.43 4.69
N GLY A 10 -11.24 3.70 3.70
CA GLY A 10 -10.84 3.72 2.29
C GLY A 10 -10.17 5.04 1.89
N SER A 11 -10.17 5.33 0.59
CA SER A 11 -9.42 6.42 -0.06
C SER A 11 -9.90 7.85 0.25
N ASP A 12 -11.00 8.02 0.98
CA ASP A 12 -11.60 9.34 1.23
C ASP A 12 -10.89 10.14 2.34
N LEU A 13 -9.99 9.51 3.09
CA LEU A 13 -9.27 10.16 4.19
C LEU A 13 -7.84 10.50 3.82
N LYS A 14 -7.47 11.75 4.14
CA LYS A 14 -6.11 12.25 3.95
C LYS A 14 -5.26 11.95 5.17
N ILE A 15 -4.02 11.52 4.97
CA ILE A 15 -3.01 11.41 6.03
C ILE A 15 -1.99 12.55 5.88
N GLN A 16 -1.48 13.03 7.01
CA GLN A 16 -0.23 13.81 7.04
C GLN A 16 0.95 12.83 7.15
N ALA A 17 1.62 12.55 6.04
CA ALA A 17 2.70 11.55 5.98
C ALA A 17 4.06 12.15 6.38
N ALA A 18 4.27 13.43 6.12
CA ALA A 18 5.41 14.22 6.59
C ALA A 18 4.98 15.68 6.82
N GLU A 19 5.83 16.50 7.43
CA GLU A 19 5.50 17.90 7.81
C GLU A 19 4.86 18.71 6.67
N ASN A 20 5.31 18.49 5.43
CA ASN A 20 4.78 19.14 4.23
C ASN A 20 4.24 18.16 3.17
N SER A 21 3.94 16.91 3.56
CA SER A 21 3.40 15.90 2.65
C SER A 21 2.11 15.32 3.18
N SER A 22 1.07 15.37 2.34
CA SER A 22 -0.21 14.72 2.61
C SER A 22 -0.58 13.79 1.46
N ARG A 23 -1.16 12.64 1.81
CA ARG A 23 -1.53 11.59 0.85
C ARG A 23 -2.94 11.07 1.11
N TYR A 24 -3.58 10.58 0.05
CA TYR A 24 -4.80 9.78 0.12
C TYR A 24 -4.41 8.35 -0.27
N PRO A 25 -4.12 7.47 0.70
CA PRO A 25 -3.84 6.07 0.40
C PRO A 25 -5.13 5.36 0.01
N ASP A 26 -5.04 4.24 -0.70
CA ASP A 26 -6.21 3.45 -1.09
C ASP A 26 -6.93 2.83 0.11
N GLY A 27 -6.18 2.56 1.19
CA GLY A 27 -6.76 2.16 2.47
C GLY A 27 -5.85 2.40 3.65
N MET A 28 -6.44 2.50 4.84
CA MET A 28 -5.69 2.59 6.09
C MET A 28 -6.46 1.98 7.26
N VAL A 29 -5.72 1.61 8.30
CA VAL A 29 -6.29 1.16 9.58
C VAL A 29 -5.88 2.11 10.69
N ILE A 30 -6.84 2.51 11.53
CA ILE A 30 -6.64 3.38 12.69
C ILE A 30 -7.17 2.66 13.93
N CYS A 31 -6.38 2.61 15.01
CA CYS A 31 -6.72 1.89 16.25
C CYS A 31 -7.05 2.77 17.47
N SER A 32 -6.77 4.06 17.37
CA SER A 32 -6.97 5.08 18.42
C SER A 32 -8.34 5.77 18.37
N GLY A 33 -9.21 5.34 17.44
CA GLY A 33 -10.41 6.08 17.08
C GLY A 33 -10.11 7.29 16.19
N LEU A 34 -11.09 7.67 15.37
CA LEU A 34 -11.04 8.86 14.53
C LEU A 34 -12.10 9.86 15.00
N ASP A 35 -11.69 11.09 15.27
CA ASP A 35 -12.64 12.19 15.43
C ASP A 35 -13.24 12.50 14.04
N PRO A 36 -14.56 12.35 13.86
CA PRO A 36 -15.22 12.51 12.57
C PRO A 36 -15.14 13.93 11.99
N THR A 37 -14.73 14.92 12.80
CA THR A 37 -14.51 16.29 12.34
C THR A 37 -13.13 16.50 11.71
N LEU A 38 -12.19 15.55 11.92
CA LEU A 38 -10.84 15.65 11.38
C LEU A 38 -10.82 15.39 9.88
N LYS A 39 -10.25 16.34 9.15
CA LYS A 39 -9.97 16.21 7.71
C LYS A 39 -8.62 15.55 7.40
N ILE A 40 -7.79 15.34 8.43
CA ILE A 40 -6.41 14.84 8.30
C ILE A 40 -6.09 13.86 9.43
N VAL A 41 -5.75 12.64 9.07
CA VAL A 41 -5.30 11.56 9.94
C VAL A 41 -3.79 11.69 10.19
N ARG A 42 -3.35 11.45 11.44
CA ARG A 42 -1.93 11.51 11.85
C ARG A 42 -1.42 10.22 12.49
N ASN A 43 -2.32 9.29 12.79
CA ASN A 43 -2.04 8.07 13.54
C ASN A 43 -2.53 6.77 12.84
N PRO A 44 -2.36 6.61 11.50
CA PRO A 44 -2.63 5.32 10.89
C PRO A 44 -1.60 4.29 11.36
N VAL A 45 -2.06 3.05 11.57
CA VAL A 45 -1.21 1.92 12.00
C VAL A 45 -0.79 1.07 10.80
N ILE A 46 -1.69 0.91 9.84
CA ILE A 46 -1.46 0.16 8.60
C ILE A 46 -1.90 1.03 7.43
N ILE A 47 -1.11 1.08 6.36
CA ILE A 47 -1.41 1.80 5.12
C ILE A 47 -1.39 0.80 3.96
N PHE A 48 -2.36 0.91 3.07
CA PHE A 48 -2.50 0.12 1.85
C PHE A 48 -2.46 1.04 0.62
N GLU A 49 -1.69 0.65 -0.39
CA GLU A 49 -1.68 1.26 -1.73
C GLU A 49 -1.81 0.14 -2.77
N VAL A 50 -2.55 0.40 -3.84
CA VAL A 50 -2.62 -0.44 -5.04
C VAL A 50 -1.72 0.22 -6.08
N LEU A 51 -0.67 -0.48 -6.49
CA LEU A 51 0.32 0.07 -7.42
C LEU A 51 -0.30 0.24 -8.80
N SER A 52 -0.22 1.45 -9.35
CA SER A 52 -0.57 1.73 -10.75
C SER A 52 0.69 1.66 -11.65
N PRO A 53 0.58 1.34 -12.96
CA PRO A 53 1.76 1.16 -13.81
C PRO A 53 2.46 2.51 -14.05
N SER A 54 1.71 3.61 -14.00
CA SER A 54 2.18 4.97 -14.28
C SER A 54 2.88 5.64 -13.09
N THR A 55 2.72 5.13 -11.86
CA THR A 55 3.26 5.77 -10.63
C THR A 55 4.25 4.89 -9.85
N ALA A 56 4.46 3.64 -10.27
CA ALA A 56 5.22 2.64 -9.52
C ALA A 56 6.64 3.09 -9.06
N PRO A 57 7.46 3.80 -9.87
CA PRO A 57 8.78 4.23 -9.40
C PRO A 57 8.72 5.30 -8.30
N ALA A 58 7.77 6.25 -8.41
CA ALA A 58 7.59 7.31 -7.42
C ALA A 58 6.98 6.76 -6.12
N ASP A 59 6.02 5.83 -6.22
CA ASP A 59 5.33 5.24 -5.07
C ASP A 59 6.27 4.36 -4.24
N ARG A 60 7.11 3.55 -4.90
CA ARG A 60 8.05 2.65 -4.21
C ARG A 60 9.15 3.37 -3.44
N ILE A 61 9.45 4.63 -3.77
CA ILE A 61 10.56 5.38 -3.14
C ILE A 61 10.05 6.54 -2.28
N VAL A 62 9.21 7.42 -2.83
CA VAL A 62 8.79 8.66 -2.14
C VAL A 62 7.75 8.33 -1.07
N LYS A 63 6.65 7.67 -1.45
CA LYS A 63 5.58 7.33 -0.49
C LYS A 63 6.10 6.41 0.61
N ALA A 64 6.92 5.43 0.26
CA ALA A 64 7.57 4.56 1.23
C ALA A 64 8.34 5.36 2.30
N ARG A 65 9.20 6.32 1.90
CA ARG A 65 9.94 7.16 2.86
C ARG A 65 9.02 8.01 3.73
N GLU A 66 7.99 8.62 3.15
CA GLU A 66 7.03 9.46 3.88
C GLU A 66 6.27 8.63 4.94
N TYR A 67 5.71 7.48 4.54
CA TYR A 67 5.00 6.61 5.47
C TYR A 67 5.93 6.00 6.53
N GLN A 68 7.17 5.67 6.16
CA GLN A 68 8.16 5.16 7.12
C GLN A 68 8.54 6.19 8.19
N ALA A 69 8.50 7.48 7.85
CA ALA A 69 8.74 8.61 8.76
C ALA A 69 7.54 8.89 9.69
N THR A 70 6.35 8.37 9.39
CA THR A 70 5.17 8.53 10.24
C THR A 70 5.23 7.55 11.43
N PRO A 71 5.41 8.01 12.69
CA PRO A 71 5.76 7.13 13.82
C PRO A 71 4.73 6.04 14.16
N SER A 72 3.46 6.32 13.88
CA SER A 72 2.34 5.41 14.15
C SER A 72 2.29 4.22 13.18
N VAL A 73 2.78 4.38 11.96
CA VAL A 73 2.72 3.34 10.92
C VAL A 73 3.63 2.20 11.31
N GLN A 74 3.05 1.00 11.43
CA GLN A 74 3.79 -0.25 11.68
C GLN A 74 3.92 -1.10 10.42
N ARG A 75 2.97 -0.95 9.47
CA ARG A 75 2.95 -1.68 8.21
C ARG A 75 2.53 -0.80 7.05
N TYR A 76 3.26 -0.90 5.94
CA TYR A 76 2.91 -0.29 4.67
C TYR A 76 2.87 -1.37 3.60
N VAL A 77 1.69 -1.61 3.03
CA VAL A 77 1.39 -2.71 2.11
C VAL A 77 1.13 -2.14 0.72
N MET A 78 1.92 -2.57 -0.25
CA MET A 78 1.74 -2.24 -1.66
C MET A 78 1.25 -3.48 -2.40
N LEU A 79 0.01 -3.46 -2.90
CA LEU A 79 -0.59 -4.53 -3.68
C LEU A 79 -0.29 -4.31 -5.17
N GLU A 80 0.14 -5.36 -5.86
CA GLU A 80 0.29 -5.35 -7.32
C GLU A 80 -1.11 -5.38 -7.96
N GLN A 81 -1.34 -4.60 -9.01
CA GLN A 81 -2.65 -4.56 -9.69
C GLN A 81 -2.82 -5.60 -10.82
N SER A 82 -1.71 -6.13 -11.36
CA SER A 82 -1.70 -6.95 -12.58
C SER A 82 -1.45 -8.43 -12.30
N ARG A 83 -1.20 -8.78 -11.04
CA ARG A 83 -1.00 -10.15 -10.55
C ARG A 83 -1.24 -10.19 -9.06
N ILE A 84 -1.42 -11.39 -8.50
CA ILE A 84 -1.38 -11.59 -7.06
C ILE A 84 0.05 -11.32 -6.57
N GLY A 85 0.21 -10.34 -5.69
CA GLY A 85 1.52 -10.03 -5.13
C GLY A 85 1.50 -8.78 -4.26
N ALA A 86 2.29 -8.78 -3.21
CA ALA A 86 2.43 -7.61 -2.36
C ALA A 86 3.89 -7.35 -1.98
N THR A 87 4.24 -6.08 -1.81
CA THR A 87 5.45 -5.67 -1.11
C THR A 87 5.03 -5.05 0.22
N VAL A 88 5.52 -5.59 1.32
CA VAL A 88 5.15 -5.20 2.67
C VAL A 88 6.36 -4.64 3.40
N HIS A 89 6.31 -3.36 3.75
CA HIS A 89 7.26 -2.75 4.68
C HIS A 89 6.75 -2.95 6.10
N VAL A 90 7.59 -3.52 6.96
CA VAL A 90 7.28 -3.81 8.38
C VAL A 90 8.25 -3.04 9.27
N ARG A 91 7.73 -2.26 10.21
CA ARG A 91 8.56 -1.58 11.21
C ARG A 91 9.13 -2.61 12.19
N ALA A 92 10.43 -2.51 12.48
CA ALA A 92 11.16 -3.31 13.43
C ALA A 92 12.01 -2.41 14.36
N GLU A 93 12.64 -2.99 15.38
CA GLU A 93 13.47 -2.25 16.34
C GLU A 93 14.65 -1.53 15.67
N ASP A 94 15.22 -2.13 14.63
CA ASP A 94 16.41 -1.70 13.90
C ASP A 94 16.10 -0.97 12.57
N GLY A 95 14.82 -0.67 12.31
CA GLY A 95 14.40 0.05 11.11
C GLY A 95 13.20 -0.57 10.42
N TRP A 96 13.30 -0.79 9.11
CA TRP A 96 12.22 -1.33 8.28
C TRP A 96 12.67 -2.57 7.54
N LYS A 97 11.85 -3.63 7.60
CA LYS A 97 12.02 -4.86 6.84
C LYS A 97 11.09 -4.85 5.64
N VAL A 98 11.50 -5.48 4.55
CA VAL A 98 10.68 -5.64 3.35
C VAL A 98 10.39 -7.11 3.14
N LEU A 99 9.12 -7.46 3.03
CA LEU A 99 8.65 -8.78 2.66
C LEU A 99 8.01 -8.70 1.28
N VAL A 100 8.28 -9.69 0.43
CA VAL A 100 7.62 -9.83 -0.86
C VAL A 100 6.74 -11.05 -0.78
N LEU A 101 5.43 -10.85 -0.92
CA LEU A 101 4.41 -11.89 -0.88
C LEU A 101 3.96 -12.21 -2.31
N LYS A 102 3.63 -13.48 -2.56
CA LYS A 102 3.18 -14.03 -3.85
C LYS A 102 2.01 -14.97 -3.63
N ASP A 103 1.12 -15.06 -4.61
CA ASP A 103 0.12 -16.13 -4.79
C ASP A 103 -0.52 -16.69 -3.51
N ASP A 104 0.06 -17.77 -2.96
CA ASP A 104 -0.45 -18.52 -1.80
C ASP A 104 0.02 -17.99 -0.43
N ASP A 105 0.82 -16.93 -0.42
CA ASP A 105 1.32 -16.32 0.81
C ASP A 105 0.18 -15.69 1.63
N THR A 106 0.43 -15.56 2.92
CA THR A 106 -0.50 -14.91 3.86
C THR A 106 0.07 -13.57 4.31
N LEU A 107 -0.77 -12.53 4.28
CA LEU A 107 -0.45 -11.23 4.85
C LEU A 107 -0.76 -11.23 6.34
N ASP A 108 0.30 -11.26 7.15
CA ASP A 108 0.21 -11.13 8.60
C ASP A 108 0.06 -9.66 9.04
N LEU A 109 -1.03 -9.38 9.77
CA LEU A 109 -1.41 -8.08 10.32
C LEU A 109 -1.60 -8.18 11.85
N PRO A 110 -0.53 -8.44 12.62
CA PRO A 110 -0.61 -8.65 14.06
C PRO A 110 -1.15 -7.44 14.83
N GLU A 111 -1.05 -6.21 14.30
CA GLU A 111 -1.59 -5.00 14.93
C GLU A 111 -3.12 -5.04 15.08
N ILE A 112 -3.78 -5.85 14.26
CA ILE A 112 -5.23 -6.07 14.31
C ILE A 112 -5.61 -7.53 14.59
N GLY A 113 -4.61 -8.39 14.82
CA GLY A 113 -4.75 -9.81 15.08
C GLY A 113 -5.43 -10.54 13.93
N LEU A 114 -5.02 -10.25 12.69
CA LEU A 114 -5.49 -10.93 11.48
C LEU A 114 -4.31 -11.51 10.70
N ALA A 115 -4.57 -12.61 10.02
CA ALA A 115 -3.72 -13.18 8.97
C ALA A 115 -4.67 -13.47 7.80
N ILE A 116 -4.41 -12.88 6.64
CA ILE A 116 -5.32 -12.91 5.49
C ILE A 116 -4.58 -13.53 4.31
N PRO A 117 -5.04 -14.65 3.73
CA PRO A 117 -4.48 -15.18 2.49
C PRO A 117 -4.44 -14.08 1.43
N LEU A 118 -3.30 -13.91 0.76
CA LEU A 118 -3.12 -12.78 -0.15
C LEU A 118 -4.16 -12.81 -1.29
N ALA A 119 -4.52 -14.01 -1.77
CA ALA A 119 -5.57 -14.22 -2.75
C ALA A 119 -6.93 -13.61 -2.37
N GLU A 120 -7.28 -13.48 -1.09
CA GLU A 120 -8.56 -12.87 -0.67
C GLU A 120 -8.62 -11.37 -1.00
N PHE A 121 -7.48 -10.66 -1.05
CA PHE A 121 -7.44 -9.26 -1.51
C PHE A 121 -7.79 -9.12 -3.00
N TYR A 122 -7.69 -10.22 -3.74
CA TYR A 122 -7.90 -10.28 -5.19
C TYR A 122 -9.16 -11.07 -5.56
N GLU A 123 -10.01 -11.40 -4.58
CA GLU A 123 -11.25 -12.13 -4.83
C GLU A 123 -12.11 -11.43 -5.90
N GLY A 124 -12.52 -12.19 -6.91
CA GLY A 124 -13.34 -11.68 -8.02
C GLY A 124 -12.55 -10.96 -9.13
N LEU A 125 -11.22 -10.87 -9.02
CA LEU A 125 -10.36 -10.38 -10.10
C LEU A 125 -9.85 -11.53 -10.96
N THR A 126 -9.80 -11.30 -12.26
CA THR A 126 -9.13 -12.16 -13.23
C THR A 126 -7.98 -11.39 -13.84
N PHE A 127 -6.77 -11.93 -13.78
CA PHE A 127 -5.61 -11.34 -14.45
C PHE A 127 -5.50 -11.93 -15.86
N ASP A 128 -5.39 -11.05 -16.85
CA ASP A 128 -5.07 -11.50 -18.21
C ASP A 128 -3.61 -11.99 -18.22
N ASP A 129 -3.37 -13.23 -18.65
CA ASP A 129 -2.03 -13.77 -18.91
C ASP A 129 -1.35 -13.13 -20.14
N ARG A 130 -1.87 -12.00 -20.62
CA ARG A 130 -1.30 -11.31 -21.78
C ARG A 130 0.07 -10.75 -21.38
N PRO A 131 1.14 -11.07 -22.12
CA PRO A 131 2.45 -10.48 -21.88
C PRO A 131 2.32 -8.95 -21.85
N ILE A 132 2.96 -8.31 -20.87
CA ILE A 132 3.15 -6.86 -20.91
C ILE A 132 3.98 -6.58 -22.17
N GLU A 133 3.36 -6.02 -23.19
CA GLU A 133 4.08 -5.52 -24.36
C GLU A 133 4.89 -4.30 -23.90
N ASP A 134 6.19 -4.49 -23.66
CA ASP A 134 7.15 -3.39 -23.54
C ASP A 134 7.13 -2.61 -24.87
N ASN A 135 6.34 -1.54 -24.92
CA ASN A 135 6.38 -0.58 -26.04
C ASN A 135 7.59 0.36 -25.88
N ASP A 136 8.80 -0.21 -25.81
CA ASP A 136 10.08 0.49 -25.93
C ASP A 136 10.51 0.53 -27.41
N ASN A 137 9.59 0.88 -28.32
CA ASN A 137 9.94 1.14 -29.72
C ASN A 137 9.65 2.61 -30.06
N GLU A 138 10.40 3.52 -29.41
CA GLU A 138 10.56 4.88 -29.91
C GLU A 138 11.42 4.83 -31.19
N GLN A 139 10.86 5.39 -32.25
CA GLN A 139 11.30 5.32 -33.65
C GLN A 139 12.81 5.50 -33.90
N THR A 140 13.38 4.59 -34.69
CA THR A 140 14.57 4.92 -35.51
C THR A 140 14.14 5.92 -36.60
N PRO A 141 14.73 7.12 -36.70
CA PRO A 141 14.40 8.02 -37.81
C PRO A 141 14.94 7.43 -39.13
N PRO A 142 14.23 7.62 -40.27
CA PRO A 142 14.70 7.12 -41.55
C PRO A 142 15.99 7.83 -41.96
N ALA A 143 16.93 7.04 -42.48
CA ALA A 143 18.14 7.55 -43.10
C ALA A 143 17.80 8.40 -44.33
N ALA A 144 18.37 9.59 -44.41
CA ALA A 144 18.50 10.40 -45.62
C ALA A 144 19.93 10.94 -45.70
#